data_AF-A0A2M7QF99-F1
#
_entry.id   AF-A0A2M7QF99-F1
#
_cell.length_a   1.000
_cell.length_b   1.000
_cell.length_c   1.000
_cell.angle_alpha   90.00
_cell.angle_beta   90.00
_cell.angle_gamma   90.00
#
_symmetry.space_group_name_H-M   'P 1'
#
loop_
_entity.id
_entity.type
_entity.pdbx_description
1 polymer ?
#
loop_
_entity_poly.entity_id
_entity_poly.type
_entity_poly.pdbx_seq_one_letter_code
_entity_poly.pdbx_strand_id
1 'polypeptide(L)'
;MNKIISTNPGKNYEVVGEVFVTSSREITQKVYAANKAKKQWKVLGLDKRIKLLKPLVGLIEKRKEEIALTITQEMGKPIKESRDDVAWDMSYLKSFFELGAHYLQDEVTYSN
;
A
#
# COMPACT_ATOMS: atom_id res chain seq x y z
N MET A 1 -4.87 26.20 7.01
CA MET A 1 -4.31 25.01 6.33
C MET A 1 -5.47 24.26 5.73
N ASN A 2 -5.42 23.92 4.44
CA ASN A 2 -6.52 23.19 3.80
C ASN A 2 -6.60 21.77 4.35
N LYS A 3 -7.82 21.22 4.42
CA LYS A 3 -8.08 19.83 4.82
C LYS A 3 -8.67 19.06 3.64
N ILE A 4 -8.34 17.79 3.55
CA ILE A 4 -9.04 16.80 2.73
C ILE A 4 -10.01 16.09 3.68
N ILE A 5 -11.28 16.05 3.31
CA ILE A 5 -12.36 15.49 4.12
C ILE A 5 -12.85 14.23 3.44
N SER A 6 -12.85 13.10 4.15
CA SER A 6 -13.50 11.87 3.72
C SER A 6 -14.94 11.85 4.22
N THR A 7 -15.88 11.44 3.37
CA THR A 7 -17.31 11.38 3.68
C THR A 7 -17.90 10.02 3.36
N ASN A 8 -19.00 9.66 4.02
CA ASN A 8 -19.69 8.40 3.83
C ASN A 8 -20.90 8.54 2.89
N PRO A 9 -20.80 8.09 1.62
CA PRO A 9 -21.91 8.22 0.68
C PRO A 9 -23.13 7.36 1.07
N GLY A 10 -22.93 6.27 1.81
CA GLY A 10 -24.00 5.41 2.32
C GLY A 10 -24.73 5.99 3.54
N LYS A 11 -24.23 7.10 4.12
CA LYS A 11 -24.83 7.82 5.24
C LYS A 11 -24.94 9.31 4.96
N ASN A 12 -25.56 9.67 3.84
CA ASN A 12 -25.83 11.07 3.47
C ASN A 12 -24.59 11.99 3.57
N TYR A 13 -23.42 11.46 3.18
CA TYR A 13 -22.13 12.16 3.19
C TYR A 13 -21.68 12.68 4.57
N GLU A 14 -22.04 11.98 5.65
CA GLU A 14 -21.46 12.19 6.99
C GLU A 14 -19.93 12.15 6.94
N VAL A 15 -19.26 13.04 7.67
CA VAL A 15 -17.79 13.09 7.73
C VAL A 15 -17.27 11.88 8.52
N VAL A 16 -16.34 11.14 7.91
CA VAL A 16 -15.69 9.97 8.56
C VAL A 16 -14.27 10.28 9.02
N GLY A 17 -13.63 11.30 8.44
CA GLY A 17 -12.28 11.70 8.81
C GLY A 17 -11.80 12.92 8.03
N GLU A 18 -10.73 13.52 8.53
CA GLU A 18 -10.06 14.65 7.88
C GLU A 18 -8.55 14.52 8.02
N VAL A 19 -7.83 14.96 6.98
CA VAL A 19 -6.37 15.06 6.99
C VAL A 19 -5.94 16.43 6.50
N PHE A 20 -4.88 16.98 7.09
CA PHE A 20 -4.33 18.26 6.62
C PHE A 20 -3.59 18.07 5.29
N VAL A 21 -3.81 19.00 4.36
CA VAL A 21 -3.01 19.10 3.14
C VAL A 21 -1.56 19.36 3.56
N THR A 22 -0.66 18.45 3.17
CA THR A 22 0.76 18.54 3.50
C THR A 22 1.36 19.81 2.87
N SER A 23 2.12 20.58 3.66
CA SER A 23 2.75 21.81 3.15
C SER A 23 3.91 21.53 2.18
N SER A 24 4.23 22.48 1.29
CA SER A 24 5.37 22.35 0.36
C SER A 24 6.70 22.09 1.07
N ARG A 25 6.87 22.65 2.27
CA ARG A 25 8.05 22.41 3.12
C ARG A 25 8.11 20.95 3.59
N GLU A 26 7.01 20.42 4.11
CA GLU A 26 6.95 19.01 4.54
C GLU A 26 7.08 18.04 3.36
N ILE A 27 6.51 18.37 2.20
CA ILE A 27 6.69 17.59 0.96
C ILE A 27 8.19 17.51 0.63
N THR A 28 8.89 18.64 0.63
CA THR A 28 10.33 18.69 0.37
C THR A 28 11.11 17.79 1.33
N GLN A 29 10.75 17.82 2.62
CA GLN A 29 11.38 16.99 3.65
C GLN A 29 11.10 15.49 3.43
N LYS A 30 9.86 15.10 3.15
CA LYS A 30 9.45 13.71 2.88
C LYS A 30 10.16 13.15 1.63
N VAL A 31 10.25 13.95 0.56
CA VAL A 31 10.95 13.57 -0.68
C VAL A 31 12.45 13.41 -0.44
N TYR A 32 13.06 14.32 0.33
CA TYR A 32 14.48 14.19 0.70
C TYR A 32 14.73 12.90 1.49
N ALA A 33 13.88 12.59 2.48
CA ALA A 33 13.99 11.36 3.28
C ALA A 33 13.84 10.09 2.42
N ALA A 34 12.85 10.07 1.51
CA ALA A 34 12.64 8.94 0.59
C ALA A 34 13.86 8.73 -0.33
N ASN A 35 14.44 9.80 -0.87
CA ASN A 35 15.65 9.73 -1.70
C ASN A 35 16.88 9.22 -0.93
N LYS A 36 17.01 9.61 0.35
CA LYS A 36 18.06 9.10 1.23
C LYS A 36 17.88 7.60 1.48
N ALA A 37 16.66 7.16 1.82
CA ALA A 37 16.35 5.75 2.09
C ALA A 37 16.49 4.87 0.84
N LYS A 38 16.17 5.39 -0.35
CA LYS A 38 16.27 4.69 -1.65
C LYS A 38 17.66 4.07 -1.86
N LYS A 39 18.73 4.77 -1.47
CA LYS A 39 20.11 4.26 -1.63
C LYS A 39 20.35 2.99 -0.82
N GLN A 40 19.93 2.99 0.45
CA GLN A 40 20.04 1.82 1.33
C GLN A 40 19.10 0.70 0.89
N TRP A 41 17.88 1.04 0.46
CA TRP A 41 16.94 0.07 -0.10
C TRP A 41 17.49 -0.63 -1.33
N LYS A 42 18.17 0.11 -2.23
CA LYS A 42 18.80 -0.45 -3.44
C LYS A 42 19.80 -1.55 -3.10
N VAL A 43 20.74 -1.28 -2.18
CA VAL A 43 21.82 -2.23 -1.84
C VAL A 43 21.39 -3.37 -0.93
N LEU A 44 20.17 -3.33 -0.40
CA LEU A 44 19.68 -4.36 0.53
C LEU A 44 19.59 -5.76 -0.11
N GLY A 45 19.40 -5.84 -1.43
CA GLY A 45 19.19 -7.10 -2.15
C GLY A 45 17.77 -7.66 -1.95
N LEU A 46 17.37 -8.59 -2.81
CA LEU A 46 16.00 -9.09 -2.86
C LEU A 46 15.58 -9.84 -1.59
N ASP A 47 16.40 -10.81 -1.14
CA ASP A 47 16.06 -11.67 0.01
C ASP A 47 15.78 -10.88 1.28
N LYS A 48 16.61 -9.87 1.55
CA LYS A 48 16.44 -9.01 2.72
C LYS A 48 15.21 -8.11 2.60
N ARG A 49 14.87 -7.61 1.39
CA ARG A 49 13.62 -6.87 1.17
C ARG A 49 12.40 -7.75 1.41
N ILE A 50 12.40 -8.98 0.88
CA ILE A 50 11.32 -9.96 1.12
C ILE A 50 11.20 -10.23 2.63
N LYS A 51 12.32 -10.49 3.31
CA LYS A 51 12.32 -10.71 4.77
C LYS A 51 11.73 -9.54 5.57
N LEU A 52 12.03 -8.29 5.17
CA LEU A 52 11.48 -7.10 5.83
C LEU A 52 9.98 -6.91 5.56
N LEU A 53 9.50 -7.23 4.36
CA LEU A 53 8.12 -6.98 3.94
C LEU A 53 7.16 -8.14 4.29
N LYS A 54 7.65 -9.38 4.40
CA LYS A 54 6.83 -10.56 4.69
C LYS A 54 5.95 -10.43 5.95
N PRO A 55 6.38 -9.77 7.05
CA PRO A 55 5.52 -9.52 8.20
C PRO A 55 4.26 -8.70 7.90
N LEU A 56 4.24 -7.88 6.84
CA LEU A 56 3.08 -7.07 6.45
C LEU A 56 1.86 -7.93 6.17
N VAL A 57 2.04 -9.14 5.62
CA VAL A 57 0.94 -10.08 5.37
C VAL A 57 0.18 -10.36 6.67
N GLY A 58 0.90 -10.68 7.75
CA GLY A 58 0.27 -10.95 9.04
C GLY A 58 -0.38 -9.71 9.66
N LEU A 59 0.17 -8.52 9.43
CA LEU A 59 -0.38 -7.27 9.96
C LEU A 59 -1.67 -6.86 9.22
N ILE A 60 -1.70 -7.00 7.90
CA ILE A 60 -2.90 -6.71 7.09
C ILE A 60 -3.98 -7.74 7.38
N GLU A 61 -3.64 -9.03 7.48
CA GLU A 61 -4.61 -10.09 7.80
C GLU A 61 -5.34 -9.81 9.13
N LYS A 62 -4.60 -9.34 10.15
CA LYS A 62 -5.18 -8.95 11.46
C LYS A 62 -6.12 -7.75 11.37
N ARG A 63 -5.95 -6.89 10.36
CA ARG A 63 -6.72 -5.64 10.17
C ARG A 63 -7.64 -5.69 8.94
N LYS A 64 -7.80 -6.85 8.30
CA LYS A 64 -8.50 -6.96 7.02
C LYS A 64 -9.94 -6.44 7.06
N GLU A 65 -10.64 -6.69 8.16
CA GLU A 65 -12.01 -6.21 8.35
C GLU A 65 -12.05 -4.70 8.58
N GLU A 66 -11.11 -4.16 9.36
CA GLU A 66 -10.96 -2.71 9.55
C GLU A 66 -10.73 -2.02 8.20
N ILE A 67 -9.80 -2.54 7.39
CA ILE A 67 -9.49 -2.00 6.06
C ILE A 67 -10.71 -2.07 5.14
N ALA A 68 -11.40 -3.22 5.09
CA ALA A 68 -12.60 -3.38 4.27
C ALA A 68 -13.73 -2.41 4.69
N LEU A 69 -13.91 -2.21 5.99
CA LEU A 69 -14.87 -1.24 6.53
C LEU A 69 -14.47 0.19 6.16
N THR A 70 -13.19 0.56 6.25
CA THR A 70 -12.72 1.89 5.82
C THR A 70 -13.02 2.14 4.35
N ILE A 71 -12.74 1.16 3.47
CA ILE A 71 -13.08 1.26 2.03
C ILE A 71 -14.58 1.53 1.87
N THR A 72 -15.43 0.70 2.46
CA THR A 72 -16.89 0.88 2.38
C THR A 72 -17.35 2.23 2.93
N GLN A 73 -16.78 2.68 4.05
CA GLN A 73 -17.16 3.93 4.70
C GLN A 73 -16.73 5.16 3.93
N GLU A 74 -15.56 5.17 3.29
CA GLU A 74 -15.04 6.35 2.59
C GLU A 74 -15.55 6.49 1.15
N MET A 75 -15.95 5.39 0.50
CA MET A 75 -16.31 5.43 -0.93
C MET A 75 -17.56 4.61 -1.31
N GLY A 76 -18.23 3.98 -0.35
CA GLY A 76 -19.56 3.39 -0.53
C GLY A 76 -19.58 2.00 -1.18
N LYS A 77 -18.43 1.37 -1.42
CA LYS A 77 -18.39 0.01 -1.97
C LYS A 77 -19.11 -0.99 -1.06
N PRO A 78 -19.95 -1.89 -1.60
CA PRO A 78 -20.58 -2.93 -0.79
C PRO A 78 -19.54 -3.72 0.01
N ILE A 79 -19.79 -3.93 1.31
CA ILE A 79 -18.81 -4.52 2.24
C ILE A 79 -18.30 -5.89 1.80
N LYS A 80 -19.13 -6.67 1.10
CA LYS A 80 -18.72 -7.95 0.52
C LYS A 80 -17.59 -7.75 -0.51
N GLU A 81 -17.77 -6.82 -1.45
CA GLU A 81 -16.76 -6.54 -2.47
C GLU A 81 -15.51 -5.90 -1.86
N SER A 82 -15.63 -5.05 -0.84
CA SER A 82 -14.47 -4.50 -0.13
C SER A 82 -13.63 -5.58 0.54
N ARG A 83 -14.27 -6.62 1.10
CA ARG A 83 -13.58 -7.78 1.68
C ARG A 83 -12.90 -8.62 0.60
N ASP A 84 -13.57 -8.80 -0.54
CA ASP A 84 -13.02 -9.54 -1.69
C ASP A 84 -11.78 -8.84 -2.26
N ASP A 85 -11.80 -7.50 -2.38
CA ASP A 85 -10.64 -6.68 -2.77
C ASP A 85 -9.46 -6.88 -1.81
N VAL A 86 -9.69 -6.74 -0.50
CA VAL A 86 -8.63 -6.92 0.50
C VAL A 86 -8.04 -8.33 0.42
N ALA A 87 -8.89 -9.35 0.21
CA ALA A 87 -8.43 -10.73 0.04
C ALA A 87 -7.60 -10.90 -1.24
N TRP A 88 -8.00 -10.26 -2.35
CA TRP A 88 -7.29 -10.30 -3.62
C TRP A 88 -5.94 -9.58 -3.54
N ASP A 89 -5.89 -8.38 -2.98
CA ASP A 89 -4.65 -7.62 -2.75
C ASP A 89 -3.68 -8.40 -1.86
N MET A 90 -4.20 -9.09 -0.85
CA MET A 90 -3.41 -9.96 0.01
C MET A 90 -2.85 -11.18 -0.71
N SER A 91 -3.62 -11.78 -1.62
CA SER A 91 -3.13 -12.84 -2.51
C SER A 91 -2.02 -12.30 -3.42
N TYR A 92 -2.22 -11.12 -4.01
CA TYR A 92 -1.26 -10.49 -4.91
C TYR A 92 0.06 -10.13 -4.19
N LEU A 93 -0.02 -9.62 -2.97
CA LEU A 93 1.16 -9.35 -2.13
C LEU A 93 1.96 -10.63 -1.83
N LYS A 94 1.28 -11.74 -1.53
CA LYS A 94 1.94 -13.05 -1.31
C LYS A 94 2.64 -13.51 -2.59
N SER A 95 1.99 -13.37 -3.75
CA SER A 95 2.57 -13.70 -5.05
C SER A 95 3.86 -12.92 -5.35
N PHE A 96 3.96 -11.64 -4.94
CA PHE A 96 5.22 -10.90 -5.09
C PHE A 96 6.37 -11.50 -4.28
N PHE A 97 6.11 -12.07 -3.10
CA PHE A 97 7.14 -12.72 -2.30
C PHE A 97 7.52 -14.10 -2.82
N GLU A 98 6.58 -14.80 -3.45
CA GLU A 98 6.80 -16.13 -4.01
C GLU A 98 7.49 -16.07 -5.38
N LEU A 99 7.02 -15.17 -6.26
CA LEU A 99 7.46 -15.10 -7.65
C LEU A 99 8.48 -14.00 -7.92
N GLY A 100 8.67 -13.05 -6.98
CA GLY A 100 9.55 -11.91 -7.19
C GLY A 100 10.98 -12.29 -7.53
N ALA A 101 11.51 -13.37 -6.94
CA ALA A 101 12.84 -13.87 -7.26
C ALA A 101 12.94 -14.42 -8.69
N HIS A 102 11.91 -15.11 -9.15
CA HIS A 102 11.85 -15.61 -10.51
C HIS A 102 11.77 -14.48 -11.54
N TYR A 103 10.95 -13.45 -11.31
CA TYR A 103 10.79 -12.35 -12.26
C TYR A 103 11.92 -11.32 -12.26
N LEU A 104 12.74 -11.28 -11.20
CA LEU A 104 13.85 -10.33 -11.08
C LEU A 104 15.22 -10.96 -11.38
N GLN A 105 15.23 -12.21 -11.85
CA GLN A 105 16.47 -12.87 -12.28
C GLN A 105 16.99 -12.27 -13.58
N ASP A 106 18.30 -12.39 -13.80
CA ASP A 106 18.91 -12.02 -15.08
C ASP A 106 18.42 -12.97 -16.18
N GLU A 107 18.08 -12.44 -17.34
CA GLU A 107 17.69 -13.21 -18.52
C GLU A 107 18.71 -13.01 -19.64
N VAL A 108 19.18 -14.11 -20.23
CA VAL A 108 20.08 -14.06 -21.40
C VAL A 108 19.23 -13.86 -22.64
N THR A 109 19.34 -12.68 -23.25
CA THR A 109 18.69 -12.38 -24.53
C THR A 109 19.72 -12.48 -25.66
N TYR A 110 19.34 -13.15 -26.76
CA TYR A 110 20.13 -13.16 -27.98
C TYR A 110 19.62 -12.04 -28.90
N SER A 111 20.50 -11.12 -29.29
CA SER A 111 20.23 -10.18 -30.38
C SER A 111 20.31 -10.93 -31.71
N ASN A 112 19.21 -10.93 -32.46
CA ASN A 112 19.17 -11.37 -33.86
C ASN A 112 19.99 -10.44 -34.75
#